data_AF-A0A914BUL4-F1
#
_entry.id   AF-A0A914BUL4-F1
#
_cell.length_a   1.000
_cell.length_b   1.000
_cell.length_c   1.000
_cell.angle_alpha   90.00
_cell.angle_beta   90.00
_cell.angle_gamma   90.00
#
_symmetry.space_group_name_H-M   'P 1'
#
loop_
_entity.id
_entity.type
_entity.pdbx_description
1 polymer ?
#
loop_
_entity_poly.entity_id
_entity_poly.type
_entity_poly.pdbx_seq_one_letter_code
_entity_poly.pdbx_strand_id
1 'polypeptide(L)'
;MKDLEKAYKNAEKKGIVPKILVLINPGNPTGQVMSKEKIRELVEFAFSRKLLIIADEVYQSLVYDENSEFHSVKKVMVEMGEPYCNMELASVHSASKGYFNESGLRAGYVEFFNFEPPVLQTLFTVMSLRFVTTSLGQVALDCLLNPPKPGDESYETWNNEKQTIIKYLREKSLIFHENINSIPGLECNPIQSSMYYFTKIDMPSKAIEESKKLGMDPDFMYTTQLLQKTGVADDNTTRKECGQNSVRKNTKVS
;
A
#
# COMPACT_ATOMS: atom_id res chain seq x y z
N MET A 1 16.80 -0.67 -1.69
CA MET A 1 17.60 0.41 -1.05
C MET A 1 18.28 1.32 -2.06
N LYS A 2 18.96 0.80 -3.09
CA LYS A 2 19.65 1.62 -4.11
C LYS A 2 18.74 2.68 -4.77
N ASP A 3 17.50 2.33 -5.10
CA ASP A 3 16.57 3.28 -5.75
C ASP A 3 16.11 4.38 -4.80
N LEU A 4 15.86 4.06 -3.53
CA LEU A 4 15.50 5.03 -2.51
C LEU A 4 16.63 6.04 -2.26
N GLU A 5 17.87 5.55 -2.20
CA GLU A 5 19.06 6.39 -2.13
C GLU A 5 19.20 7.33 -3.33
N LYS A 6 18.99 6.79 -4.53
CA LYS A 6 19.01 7.58 -5.76
C LYS A 6 17.91 8.65 -5.76
N ALA A 7 16.70 8.32 -5.31
CA ALA A 7 15.59 9.26 -5.21
C ALA A 7 15.90 10.39 -4.22
N TYR A 8 16.42 10.06 -3.05
CA TYR A 8 16.83 11.05 -2.04
C TYR A 8 17.91 12.00 -2.57
N LYS A 9 19.00 11.46 -3.12
CA LYS A 9 20.09 12.27 -3.71
C LYS A 9 19.60 13.15 -4.87
N ASN A 10 18.65 12.67 -5.66
CA ASN A 10 18.05 13.47 -6.73
C ASN A 10 17.20 14.63 -6.19
N ALA A 11 16.51 14.44 -5.06
CA ALA A 11 15.78 15.52 -4.39
C ALA A 11 16.76 16.58 -3.86
N GLU A 12 17.84 16.16 -3.20
CA GLU A 12 18.88 17.07 -2.70
C GLU A 12 19.52 17.90 -3.82
N LYS A 13 19.83 17.26 -4.96
CA LYS A 13 20.36 17.96 -6.15
C LYS A 13 19.42 19.02 -6.70
N LYS A 14 18.11 18.88 -6.45
CA LYS A 14 17.08 19.87 -6.84
C LYS A 14 16.83 20.91 -5.74
N GLY A 15 17.61 20.90 -4.64
CA GLY A 15 17.41 21.79 -3.50
C GLY A 15 16.18 21.43 -2.64
N ILE A 16 15.62 20.24 -2.82
CA ILE A 16 14.49 19.74 -2.02
C ILE A 16 15.07 19.04 -0.79
N VAL A 17 14.53 19.33 0.40
CA VAL A 17 14.89 18.66 1.65
C VAL A 17 13.77 17.69 2.02
N PRO A 18 13.93 16.38 1.76
CA PRO A 18 12.91 15.40 2.15
C PRO A 18 12.75 15.37 3.67
N LYS A 19 11.50 15.28 4.14
CA LYS A 19 11.17 15.25 5.57
C LYS A 19 10.45 13.97 5.99
N ILE A 20 9.86 13.26 5.04
CA ILE A 20 8.95 12.16 5.31
C ILE A 20 9.32 10.98 4.42
N LEU A 21 9.32 9.78 5.01
CA LEU A 21 9.30 8.51 4.32
C LEU A 21 7.93 7.87 4.53
N VAL A 22 7.18 7.68 3.44
CA VAL A 22 5.89 6.98 3.48
C VAL A 22 6.12 5.51 3.14
N LEU A 23 5.71 4.62 4.03
CA LEU A 23 5.76 3.19 3.86
C LEU A 23 4.33 2.67 3.70
N ILE A 24 4.02 2.03 2.57
CA ILE A 24 2.71 1.41 2.32
C ILE A 24 2.91 -0.10 2.46
N ASN A 25 2.41 -0.68 3.55
CA ASN A 25 2.61 -2.09 3.88
C ASN A 25 1.38 -2.67 4.59
N PRO A 26 0.67 -3.65 4.01
CA PRO A 26 0.87 -4.21 2.68
C PRO A 26 0.69 -3.21 1.53
N GLY A 27 1.40 -3.45 0.42
CA GLY A 27 1.52 -2.51 -0.70
C GLY A 27 0.25 -2.37 -1.55
N ASN A 28 -0.04 -1.14 -1.97
CA ASN A 28 -1.06 -0.80 -2.96
C ASN A 28 -0.38 0.07 -4.05
N PRO A 29 -0.43 -0.29 -5.34
CA PRO A 29 -1.27 -1.33 -5.97
C PRO A 29 -0.63 -2.72 -6.09
N THR A 30 0.58 -2.90 -5.56
CA THR A 30 1.43 -4.05 -5.88
C THR A 30 1.17 -5.32 -5.07
N GLY A 31 0.46 -5.23 -3.94
CA GLY A 31 0.09 -6.38 -3.12
C GLY A 31 1.23 -7.06 -2.37
N GLN A 32 2.43 -6.47 -2.34
CA GLN A 32 3.56 -7.04 -1.59
C GLN A 32 3.43 -6.81 -0.07
N VAL A 33 3.99 -7.74 0.70
CA VAL A 33 4.17 -7.61 2.15
C VAL A 33 5.66 -7.45 2.43
N MET A 34 6.04 -6.38 3.13
CA MET A 34 7.44 -6.16 3.49
C MET A 34 7.88 -7.14 4.57
N SER A 35 9.02 -7.80 4.37
CA SER A 35 9.65 -8.59 5.42
C SER A 35 10.10 -7.68 6.58
N LYS A 36 10.29 -8.30 7.75
CA LYS A 36 10.80 -7.61 8.94
C LYS A 36 12.15 -6.91 8.67
N GLU A 37 13.06 -7.60 7.98
CA GLU A 37 14.39 -7.11 7.63
C GLU A 37 14.29 -5.90 6.71
N LYS A 38 13.36 -5.94 5.74
CA LYS A 38 13.10 -4.82 4.85
C LYS A 38 12.62 -3.59 5.60
N ILE A 39 11.75 -3.75 6.59
CA ILE A 39 11.29 -2.66 7.46
C ILE A 39 12.46 -2.10 8.27
N ARG A 40 13.33 -2.95 8.83
CA ARG A 40 14.54 -2.51 9.56
C ARG A 40 15.45 -1.64 8.69
N GLU A 41 15.75 -2.06 7.47
CA GLU A 41 16.55 -1.27 6.52
C GLU A 41 15.94 0.12 6.23
N LEU A 42 14.62 0.19 6.14
CA LEU A 42 13.89 1.44 5.89
C LEU A 42 13.88 2.36 7.11
N VAL A 43 13.75 1.80 8.31
CA VAL A 43 13.88 2.52 9.59
C VAL A 43 15.28 3.10 9.75
N GLU A 44 16.33 2.31 9.49
CA GLU A 44 17.73 2.78 9.51
C GLU A 44 17.99 3.91 8.49
N PHE A 45 17.42 3.78 7.30
CA PHE A 45 17.49 4.82 6.27
C PHE A 45 16.81 6.12 6.72
N ALA A 46 15.62 6.02 7.32
CA ALA A 46 14.89 7.17 7.84
C ALA A 46 15.64 7.83 9.01
N PHE A 47 16.18 7.03 9.93
CA PHE A 47 16.97 7.50 11.07
C PHE A 47 18.17 8.33 10.63
N SER A 48 19.00 7.77 9.74
CA SER A 48 20.22 8.43 9.24
C SER A 48 19.97 9.76 8.51
N ARG A 49 18.73 9.99 8.05
CA ARG A 49 18.30 11.20 7.32
C ARG A 49 17.32 12.07 8.08
N LYS A 50 17.01 11.73 9.33
CA LYS A 50 16.03 12.43 10.18
C LYS A 50 14.67 12.58 9.49
N LEU A 51 14.18 11.49 8.89
CA LEU A 51 12.87 11.44 8.24
C LEU A 51 11.82 10.95 9.22
N LEU A 52 10.67 11.64 9.26
CA LEU A 52 9.46 11.11 9.86
C LEU A 52 8.98 9.91 9.05
N ILE A 53 8.60 8.83 9.72
CA ILE A 53 7.97 7.68 9.07
C ILE A 53 6.45 7.83 9.15
N ILE A 54 5.78 7.72 8.00
CA ILE A 54 4.33 7.49 7.94
C ILE A 54 4.13 6.06 7.44
N ALA A 55 3.58 5.20 8.28
CA ALA A 55 3.27 3.82 7.95
C ALA A 55 1.79 3.69 7.61
N ASP A 56 1.47 3.55 6.31
CA ASP A 56 0.14 3.21 5.83
C ASP A 56 -0.05 1.68 5.89
N GLU A 57 -0.76 1.24 6.92
CA GLU A 57 -0.96 -0.17 7.28
C GLU A 57 -2.45 -0.56 7.18
N VAL A 58 -3.20 0.06 6.27
CA VAL A 58 -4.65 -0.21 6.12
C VAL A 58 -4.97 -1.63 5.66
N TYR A 59 -4.03 -2.33 5.00
CA TYR A 59 -4.21 -3.70 4.51
C TYR A 59 -3.70 -4.79 5.47
N GLN A 60 -3.26 -4.44 6.69
CA GLN A 60 -2.60 -5.37 7.61
C GLN A 60 -3.38 -6.66 7.93
N SER A 61 -4.70 -6.64 7.80
CA SER A 61 -5.58 -7.78 8.08
C SER A 61 -5.83 -8.71 6.87
N LEU A 62 -5.24 -8.42 5.70
CA LEU A 62 -5.42 -9.18 4.45
C LEU A 62 -4.13 -9.82 3.95
N VAL A 63 -3.28 -10.36 4.82
CA VAL A 63 -2.15 -11.19 4.36
C VAL A 63 -2.66 -12.61 4.17
N TYR A 64 -2.57 -13.13 2.94
CA TYR A 64 -3.09 -14.45 2.58
C TYR A 64 -2.06 -15.36 1.89
N ASP A 65 -0.86 -14.84 1.59
CA ASP A 65 0.29 -15.69 1.27
C ASP A 65 0.80 -16.40 2.53
N GLU A 66 1.16 -17.68 2.37
CA GLU A 66 1.58 -18.56 3.49
C GLU A 66 3.00 -18.24 3.96
N ASN A 67 3.82 -17.65 3.10
CA ASN A 67 5.21 -17.32 3.38
C ASN A 67 5.39 -15.86 3.81
N SER A 68 4.29 -15.15 4.02
CA SER A 68 4.27 -13.73 4.37
C SER A 68 3.60 -13.51 5.71
N GLU A 69 4.19 -12.63 6.52
CA GLU A 69 3.60 -12.18 7.78
C GLU A 69 3.58 -10.66 7.80
N PHE A 70 2.48 -10.07 8.26
CA PHE A 70 2.46 -8.64 8.52
C PHE A 70 3.26 -8.30 9.79
N HIS A 71 4.17 -7.34 9.66
CA HIS A 71 4.83 -6.73 10.81
C HIS A 71 4.56 -5.23 10.79
N SER A 72 4.00 -4.70 11.87
CA SER A 72 3.83 -3.25 11.98
C SER A 72 5.19 -2.57 12.13
N VAL A 73 5.34 -1.41 11.50
CA VAL A 73 6.56 -0.60 11.58
C VAL A 73 6.86 -0.25 13.04
N LYS A 74 5.83 0.03 13.84
CA LYS A 74 5.97 0.29 15.29
C LYS A 74 6.59 -0.90 16.02
N LYS A 75 6.09 -2.12 15.81
CA LYS A 75 6.63 -3.33 16.46
C LYS A 75 8.10 -3.49 16.12
N VAL A 76 8.46 -3.36 14.84
CA VAL A 76 9.85 -3.48 14.39
C VAL A 76 10.74 -2.40 15.01
N MET A 77 10.29 -1.14 15.04
CA MET A 77 11.04 -0.04 15.67
C MET A 77 11.29 -0.27 17.16
N VAL A 78 10.27 -0.73 17.90
CA VAL A 78 10.41 -1.04 19.34
C VAL A 78 11.40 -2.19 19.54
N GLU A 79 11.30 -3.26 18.75
CA GLU A 79 12.20 -4.41 18.82
C GLU A 79 13.65 -4.09 18.40
N MET A 80 13.85 -3.05 17.57
CA MET A 80 15.18 -2.56 17.22
C MET A 80 15.89 -1.84 18.38
N GLY A 81 15.15 -1.38 19.39
CA GLY A 81 15.68 -0.66 20.54
C GLY A 81 16.27 0.71 20.19
N GLU A 82 17.08 1.28 21.09
CA GLU A 82 17.69 2.58 20.86
C GLU A 82 18.71 2.55 19.70
N PRO A 83 18.79 3.61 18.88
CA PRO A 83 18.01 4.86 18.95
C PRO A 83 16.65 4.80 18.23
N TYR A 84 16.33 3.69 17.57
CA TYR A 84 15.20 3.56 16.65
C TYR A 84 13.82 3.60 17.34
N CYS A 85 13.71 3.01 18.53
CA CYS A 85 12.46 3.01 19.30
C CYS A 85 11.99 4.40 19.75
N ASN A 86 12.86 5.42 19.64
CA ASN A 86 12.58 6.82 20.00
C ASN A 86 12.27 7.70 18.79
N MET A 87 12.27 7.16 17.57
CA MET A 87 11.92 7.93 16.38
C MET A 87 10.42 8.23 16.32
N GLU A 88 10.08 9.37 15.71
CA GLU A 88 8.70 9.73 15.40
C GLU A 88 8.13 8.81 14.32
N LEU A 89 6.91 8.30 14.57
CA LEU A 89 6.18 7.42 13.67
C LEU A 89 4.69 7.78 13.70
N ALA A 90 4.08 7.95 12.51
CA ALA A 90 2.63 8.02 12.36
C ALA A 90 2.13 6.75 11.65
N SER A 91 1.45 5.86 12.38
CA SER A 91 0.86 4.64 11.81
C SER A 91 -0.62 4.87 11.49
N VAL A 92 -1.03 4.55 10.26
CA VAL A 92 -2.37 4.80 9.74
C VAL A 92 -3.11 3.48 9.54
N HIS A 93 -4.36 3.42 10.02
CA HIS A 93 -5.26 2.29 9.79
C HIS A 93 -6.69 2.74 9.44
N SER A 94 -7.48 1.86 8.83
CA SER A 94 -8.83 2.17 8.39
C SER A 94 -9.75 0.97 8.42
N ALA A 95 -11.02 1.21 8.76
CA ALA A 95 -12.10 0.23 8.62
C ALA A 95 -12.54 0.02 7.16
N SER A 96 -12.00 0.80 6.22
CA SER A 96 -12.41 0.75 4.80
C SER A 96 -11.88 -0.47 4.05
N LYS A 97 -10.89 -1.16 4.61
CA LYS A 97 -10.16 -2.27 4.00
C LYS A 97 -10.24 -3.48 4.94
N GLY A 98 -9.57 -4.57 4.60
CA GLY A 98 -9.65 -5.77 5.42
C GLY A 98 -10.79 -6.71 5.00
N TYR A 99 -11.01 -7.75 5.79
CA TYR A 99 -12.21 -8.58 5.72
C TYR A 99 -13.48 -7.86 6.22
N PHE A 100 -13.34 -6.67 6.83
CA PHE A 100 -14.46 -5.84 7.29
C PHE A 100 -15.02 -4.96 6.15
N ASN A 101 -14.14 -4.28 5.40
CA ASN A 101 -14.46 -3.60 4.14
C ASN A 101 -15.58 -2.54 4.20
N GLU A 102 -15.70 -1.80 5.30
CA GLU A 102 -16.77 -0.83 5.56
C GLU A 102 -16.43 0.59 5.09
N SER A 103 -16.02 0.72 3.83
CA SER A 103 -15.51 2.00 3.29
C SER A 103 -16.49 3.17 3.39
N GLY A 104 -17.80 2.90 3.35
CA GLY A 104 -18.87 3.89 3.46
C GLY A 104 -18.97 4.56 4.83
N LEU A 105 -18.48 3.90 5.90
CA LEU A 105 -18.52 4.44 7.26
C LEU A 105 -17.45 5.52 7.51
N ARG A 106 -16.50 5.68 6.58
CA ARG A 106 -15.44 6.70 6.62
C ARG A 106 -14.66 6.73 7.93
N ALA A 107 -14.30 5.56 8.47
CA ALA A 107 -13.61 5.42 9.75
C ALA A 107 -12.16 4.92 9.61
N GLY A 108 -11.31 5.42 10.50
CA GLY A 108 -9.91 5.06 10.63
C GLY A 108 -9.24 5.86 11.75
N TYR A 109 -7.98 5.55 12.05
CA TYR A 109 -7.19 6.26 13.03
C TYR A 109 -5.75 6.46 12.56
N VAL A 110 -5.07 7.38 13.23
CA VAL A 110 -3.62 7.54 13.17
C VAL A 110 -3.08 7.43 14.58
N GLU A 111 -2.12 6.54 14.77
CA GLU A 111 -1.31 6.49 15.99
C GLU A 111 -0.08 7.37 15.80
N PHE A 112 0.05 8.40 16.64
CA PHE A 112 1.25 9.22 16.72
C PHE A 112 2.16 8.70 17.84
N PHE A 113 3.34 8.20 17.47
CA PHE A 113 4.31 7.60 18.37
C PHE A 113 5.57 8.48 18.47
N ASN A 114 5.99 8.81 19.70
CA ASN A 114 7.15 9.67 20.04
C ASN A 114 7.12 11.11 19.53
N PHE A 115 5.97 11.62 19.10
CA PHE A 115 5.85 13.04 18.75
C PHE A 115 5.97 13.92 19.99
N GLU A 116 6.69 15.04 19.85
CA GLU A 116 6.79 16.00 20.95
C GLU A 116 5.43 16.64 21.26
N PRO A 117 5.11 16.92 22.54
CA PRO A 117 3.82 17.49 22.93
C PRO A 117 3.41 18.77 22.18
N PRO A 118 4.30 19.74 21.91
CA PRO A 118 3.95 20.93 21.11
C PRO A 118 3.53 20.61 19.67
N VAL A 119 4.12 19.56 19.07
CA VAL A 119 3.77 19.10 17.71
C VAL A 119 2.38 18.47 17.73
N LEU A 120 2.10 17.59 18.69
CA LEU A 120 0.77 16.98 18.87
C LEU A 120 -0.31 18.04 19.12
N GLN A 121 -0.04 19.04 19.96
CA GLN A 121 -0.98 20.13 20.20
C GLN A 121 -1.33 20.88 18.91
N THR A 122 -0.33 21.16 18.08
CA THR A 122 -0.53 21.81 16.78
C THR A 122 -1.35 20.92 15.84
N LEU A 123 -1.03 19.63 15.76
CA LEU A 123 -1.78 18.66 14.95
C LEU A 123 -3.25 18.58 15.36
N PHE A 124 -3.54 18.44 16.66
CA PHE A 124 -4.92 18.38 17.15
C PHE A 124 -5.67 19.70 16.96
N THR A 125 -4.98 20.84 17.06
CA THR A 125 -5.57 22.15 16.75
C THR A 125 -5.98 22.24 15.28
N VAL A 126 -5.16 21.74 14.35
CA VAL A 126 -5.52 21.70 12.92
C VAL A 126 -6.65 20.70 12.67
N MET A 127 -6.64 19.54 13.34
CA MET A 127 -7.69 18.53 13.19
C MET A 127 -9.04 19.01 13.71
N SER A 128 -9.08 19.82 14.78
CA SER A 128 -10.32 20.36 15.34
C SER A 128 -11.02 21.39 14.44
N LEU A 129 -10.35 21.88 13.39
CA LEU A 129 -10.97 22.72 12.35
C LEU A 129 -11.93 21.92 11.45
N ARG A 130 -11.90 20.58 11.50
CA ARG A 130 -12.82 19.70 10.78
C ARG A 130 -13.86 19.11 11.71
N PHE A 131 -15.01 18.74 11.15
CA PHE A 131 -15.97 17.90 11.87
C PHE A 131 -15.37 16.51 12.14
N VAL A 132 -15.76 15.94 13.28
CA VAL A 132 -15.32 14.61 13.72
C VAL A 132 -15.92 13.49 12.86
N THR A 133 -15.25 12.33 12.82
CA THR A 133 -15.80 11.10 12.26
C THR A 133 -17.14 10.77 12.89
N THR A 134 -18.09 10.24 12.12
CA THR A 134 -19.43 9.88 12.61
C THR A 134 -19.33 8.91 13.79
N SER A 135 -20.24 9.01 14.77
CA SER A 135 -20.26 8.09 15.90
C SER A 135 -20.40 6.64 15.45
N LEU A 136 -21.20 6.38 14.41
CA LEU A 136 -21.32 5.04 13.81
C LEU A 136 -19.97 4.54 13.26
N GLY A 137 -19.22 5.40 12.56
CA GLY A 137 -17.89 5.04 12.07
C GLY A 137 -16.90 4.76 13.21
N GLN A 138 -16.96 5.54 14.30
CA GLN A 138 -16.12 5.30 15.49
C GLN A 138 -16.48 3.97 16.17
N VAL A 139 -17.76 3.65 16.34
CA VAL A 139 -18.20 2.37 16.91
C VAL A 139 -17.77 1.19 16.03
N ALA A 140 -17.96 1.29 14.71
CA ALA A 140 -17.54 0.24 13.79
C ALA A 140 -16.02 0.01 13.83
N LEU A 141 -15.23 1.08 13.95
CA LEU A 141 -13.79 1.00 14.12
C LEU A 141 -13.40 0.32 15.45
N ASP A 142 -14.11 0.62 16.54
CA ASP A 142 -13.89 -0.03 17.83
C ASP A 142 -14.19 -1.54 17.79
N CYS A 143 -15.29 -1.94 17.13
CA CYS A 143 -15.60 -3.36 16.90
C CYS A 143 -14.53 -4.07 16.05
N LEU A 144 -13.97 -3.39 15.06
CA LEU A 144 -12.88 -3.94 14.24
C LEU A 144 -11.61 -4.18 15.08
N LEU A 145 -11.29 -3.25 15.97
CA LEU A 145 -10.11 -3.32 16.84
C LEU A 145 -10.27 -4.30 17.99
N ASN A 146 -11.52 -4.58 18.38
CA ASN A 146 -11.87 -5.52 19.44
C ASN A 146 -12.75 -6.65 18.89
N PRO A 147 -12.22 -7.54 18.03
CA PRO A 147 -12.99 -8.66 17.51
C PRO A 147 -13.35 -9.67 18.62
N PRO A 148 -14.33 -10.56 18.38
CA PRO A 148 -14.63 -11.68 19.27
C PRO A 148 -13.37 -12.47 19.63
N LYS A 149 -13.32 -12.98 20.86
CA LYS A 149 -12.19 -13.75 21.42
C LYS A 149 -12.60 -15.20 21.67
N PRO A 150 -11.64 -16.15 21.75
CA PRO A 150 -11.96 -17.53 22.13
C PRO A 150 -12.75 -17.58 23.45
N GLY A 151 -13.95 -18.16 23.39
CA GLY A 151 -14.90 -18.22 24.50
C GLY A 151 -16.14 -17.32 24.34
N ASP A 152 -16.09 -16.32 23.45
CA ASP A 152 -17.26 -15.53 23.09
C ASP A 152 -18.21 -16.34 22.19
N GLU A 153 -19.52 -16.13 22.34
CA GLU A 153 -20.57 -16.86 21.62
C GLU A 153 -20.40 -16.78 20.08
N SER A 154 -19.99 -15.62 19.57
CA SER A 154 -19.83 -15.37 18.14
C SER A 154 -18.45 -15.71 17.58
N TYR A 155 -17.49 -16.12 18.40
CA TYR A 155 -16.09 -16.27 17.98
C TYR A 155 -15.91 -17.28 16.87
N GLU A 156 -16.49 -18.48 16.99
CA GLU A 156 -16.34 -19.54 15.99
C GLU A 156 -16.93 -19.11 14.64
N THR A 157 -18.11 -18.49 14.64
CA THR A 157 -18.74 -17.96 13.42
C THR A 157 -17.86 -16.88 12.78
N TRP A 158 -17.44 -15.89 13.57
CA TRP A 158 -16.60 -14.79 13.10
C TRP A 158 -15.27 -15.29 12.51
N ASN A 159 -14.60 -16.23 13.21
CA ASN A 159 -13.33 -16.78 12.75
C ASN A 159 -13.53 -17.57 11.46
N ASN A 160 -14.58 -18.39 11.35
CA ASN A 160 -14.88 -19.15 10.13
C ASN A 160 -15.17 -18.24 8.93
N GLU A 161 -15.94 -17.16 9.11
CA GLU A 161 -16.21 -16.18 8.06
C GLU A 161 -14.93 -15.48 7.61
N LYS A 162 -14.11 -15.02 8.56
CA LYS A 162 -12.80 -14.41 8.29
C LYS A 162 -11.90 -15.35 7.49
N GLN A 163 -11.73 -16.61 7.93
CA GLN A 163 -10.88 -17.58 7.23
C GLN A 163 -11.41 -17.90 5.84
N THR A 164 -12.73 -17.96 5.66
CA THR A 164 -13.36 -18.16 4.35
C THR A 164 -13.02 -17.04 3.38
N ILE A 165 -13.10 -15.78 3.82
CA ILE A 165 -12.75 -14.61 3.00
C ILE A 165 -11.26 -14.65 2.61
N ILE A 166 -10.38 -14.90 3.58
CA ILE A 166 -8.92 -14.96 3.36
C ILE A 166 -8.57 -16.07 2.36
N LYS A 167 -9.15 -17.27 2.53
CA LYS A 167 -8.97 -18.40 1.62
C LYS A 167 -9.45 -18.08 0.21
N TYR A 168 -10.63 -17.47 0.08
CA TYR A 168 -11.18 -17.07 -1.21
C TYR A 168 -10.25 -16.07 -1.94
N LEU A 169 -9.76 -15.05 -1.23
CA LEU A 169 -8.84 -14.07 -1.81
C LEU A 169 -7.53 -14.70 -2.26
N ARG A 170 -6.99 -15.65 -1.49
CA ARG A 170 -5.82 -16.43 -1.88
C ARG A 170 -6.04 -17.23 -3.15
N GLU A 171 -7.14 -17.98 -3.24
CA GLU A 171 -7.44 -18.79 -4.42
C GLU A 171 -7.59 -17.89 -5.67
N LYS A 172 -8.26 -16.75 -5.53
CA LYS A 172 -8.37 -15.78 -6.62
C LYS A 172 -7.03 -15.17 -7.01
N SER A 173 -6.16 -14.89 -6.05
CA SER A 173 -4.85 -14.30 -6.36
C SER A 173 -3.95 -15.26 -7.13
N LEU A 174 -3.97 -16.55 -6.78
CA LEU A 174 -3.24 -17.60 -7.50
C LEU A 174 -3.76 -17.77 -8.93
N ILE A 175 -5.08 -17.89 -9.09
CA ILE A 175 -5.72 -18.02 -10.41
C ILE A 175 -5.39 -16.80 -11.29
N PHE A 176 -5.47 -15.59 -10.73
CA PHE A 176 -5.14 -14.38 -11.46
C PHE A 176 -3.66 -14.36 -11.88
N HIS A 177 -2.76 -14.65 -10.95
CA HIS A 177 -1.32 -14.69 -11.19
C HIS A 177 -0.96 -15.70 -12.29
N GLU A 178 -1.49 -16.92 -12.24
CA GLU A 178 -1.26 -17.96 -13.25
C GLU A 178 -1.80 -17.55 -14.63
N ASN A 179 -3.05 -17.07 -14.68
CA ASN A 179 -3.69 -16.68 -15.94
C ASN A 179 -2.97 -15.51 -16.60
N ILE A 180 -2.63 -14.46 -15.86
CA ILE A 180 -1.93 -13.30 -16.42
C ILE A 180 -0.54 -13.68 -16.92
N ASN A 181 0.23 -14.43 -16.15
CA ASN A 181 1.58 -14.84 -16.58
C ASN A 181 1.57 -15.89 -17.72
N SER A 182 0.43 -16.51 -18.02
CA SER A 182 0.28 -17.37 -19.20
C SER A 182 0.11 -16.59 -20.51
N ILE A 183 -0.22 -15.29 -20.44
CA ILE A 183 -0.45 -14.45 -21.62
C ILE A 183 0.87 -13.82 -22.07
N PRO A 184 1.34 -14.07 -23.30
CA PRO A 184 2.58 -13.48 -23.80
C PRO A 184 2.56 -11.95 -23.75
N GLY A 185 3.60 -11.37 -23.16
CA GLY A 185 3.75 -9.92 -23.00
C GLY A 185 3.07 -9.35 -21.76
N LEU A 186 2.45 -10.18 -20.92
CA LEU A 186 2.00 -9.80 -19.58
C LEU A 186 2.85 -10.46 -18.50
N GLU A 187 3.09 -9.75 -17.40
CA GLU A 187 3.84 -10.25 -16.26
C GLU A 187 3.22 -9.69 -14.98
N CYS A 188 2.95 -10.54 -13.99
CA CYS A 188 2.42 -10.12 -12.70
C CYS A 188 3.20 -10.82 -11.59
N ASN A 189 3.64 -10.06 -10.58
CA ASN A 189 4.30 -10.65 -9.41
C ASN A 189 3.30 -11.47 -8.58
N PRO A 190 3.79 -12.40 -7.72
CA PRO A 190 2.94 -13.03 -6.73
C PRO A 190 2.30 -11.98 -5.81
N ILE A 191 1.02 -12.16 -5.51
CA ILE A 191 0.23 -11.22 -4.71
C ILE A 191 0.10 -11.81 -3.31
N GLN A 192 0.69 -11.11 -2.33
CA GLN A 192 0.80 -11.60 -0.95
C GLN A 192 -0.35 -11.10 -0.07
N SER A 193 -0.92 -9.95 -0.44
CA SER A 193 -1.93 -9.23 0.33
C SER A 193 -2.69 -8.22 -0.54
N SER A 194 -3.57 -7.43 0.09
CA SER A 194 -4.42 -6.41 -0.52
C SER A 194 -5.46 -7.02 -1.50
N MET A 195 -6.04 -6.19 -2.35
CA MET A 195 -7.07 -6.59 -3.32
C MET A 195 -6.70 -6.19 -4.76
N TYR A 196 -5.45 -5.79 -5.00
CA TYR A 196 -5.02 -5.25 -6.29
C TYR A 196 -3.96 -6.12 -6.94
N TYR A 197 -3.98 -6.12 -8.27
CA TYR A 197 -3.08 -6.88 -9.10
C TYR A 197 -2.35 -5.92 -10.04
N PHE A 198 -1.05 -5.75 -9.82
CA PHE A 198 -0.27 -4.84 -10.65
C PHE A 198 0.42 -5.61 -11.77
N THR A 199 -0.20 -5.55 -12.96
CA THR A 199 0.30 -6.25 -14.15
C THR A 199 1.18 -5.34 -14.98
N LYS A 200 2.37 -5.82 -15.31
CA LYS A 200 3.28 -5.21 -16.29
C LYS A 200 2.86 -5.65 -17.70
N ILE A 201 2.88 -4.70 -18.62
CA ILE A 201 2.51 -4.93 -20.03
C ILE A 201 3.71 -4.56 -20.91
N ASP A 202 4.24 -5.55 -21.62
CA ASP A 202 5.27 -5.35 -22.63
C ASP A 202 4.63 -4.88 -23.94
N MET A 203 4.43 -3.56 -24.04
CA MET A 203 3.78 -2.95 -25.20
C MET A 203 4.65 -2.99 -26.47
N PRO A 204 4.09 -3.42 -27.61
CA PRO A 204 4.75 -3.33 -28.90
C PRO A 204 5.06 -1.87 -29.29
N SER A 205 6.18 -1.64 -29.97
CA SER A 205 6.60 -0.30 -30.43
C SER A 205 5.52 0.41 -31.24
N LYS A 206 4.75 -0.33 -32.06
CA LYS A 206 3.63 0.23 -32.84
C LYS A 206 2.53 0.82 -31.96
N ALA A 207 2.18 0.15 -30.86
CA ALA A 207 1.20 0.65 -29.90
C ALA A 207 1.70 1.91 -29.17
N ILE A 208 3.00 1.96 -28.84
CA ILE A 208 3.62 3.14 -28.23
C ILE A 208 3.64 4.33 -29.22
N GLU A 209 3.89 4.08 -30.51
CA GLU A 209 3.83 5.12 -31.54
C GLU A 209 2.41 5.62 -31.78
N GLU A 210 1.42 4.71 -31.77
CA GLU A 210 0.01 5.05 -31.89
C GLU A 210 -0.46 5.90 -30.71
N SER A 211 -0.08 5.55 -29.48
CA SER A 211 -0.43 6.34 -28.30
C SER A 211 0.10 7.77 -28.41
N LYS A 212 1.33 7.95 -28.92
CA LYS A 212 1.90 9.28 -29.18
C LYS A 212 1.11 10.07 -30.22
N LYS A 213 0.65 9.43 -31.29
CA LYS A 213 -0.19 10.08 -32.32
C LYS A 213 -1.53 10.56 -31.73
N LEU A 214 -2.07 9.81 -30.79
CA LEU A 214 -3.30 10.15 -30.06
C LEU A 214 -3.07 11.14 -28.90
N GLY A 215 -1.83 11.52 -28.61
CA GLY A 215 -1.51 12.38 -27.47
C GLY A 215 -1.77 11.70 -26.12
N MET A 216 -1.77 10.37 -26.07
CA MET A 216 -2.07 9.56 -24.89
C MET A 216 -0.82 8.82 -24.40
N ASP A 217 -0.77 8.64 -23.08
CA ASP A 217 0.17 7.70 -22.50
C ASP A 217 -0.18 6.25 -22.94
N PRO A 218 0.81 5.37 -23.18
CA PRO A 218 0.55 4.04 -23.73
C PRO A 218 -0.44 3.22 -22.90
N ASP A 219 -0.27 3.18 -21.58
CA ASP A 219 -1.14 2.44 -20.66
C ASP A 219 -2.55 3.03 -20.62
N PHE A 220 -2.70 4.36 -20.65
CA PHE A 220 -4.00 5.00 -20.75
C PHE A 220 -4.73 4.64 -22.05
N MET A 221 -4.01 4.61 -23.18
CA MET A 221 -4.57 4.15 -24.45
C MET A 221 -5.03 2.70 -24.35
N TYR A 222 -4.22 1.83 -23.73
CA TYR A 222 -4.56 0.41 -23.55
C TYR A 222 -5.81 0.23 -22.69
N THR A 223 -5.89 0.86 -21.50
CA THR A 223 -7.04 0.71 -20.60
C THR A 223 -8.31 1.31 -21.21
N THR A 224 -8.20 2.41 -21.95
CA THR A 224 -9.33 3.00 -22.69
C THR A 224 -9.85 2.04 -23.76
N GLN A 225 -8.96 1.44 -24.54
CA GLN A 225 -9.36 0.46 -25.55
C GLN A 225 -9.92 -0.82 -24.93
N LEU A 226 -9.37 -1.28 -23.81
CA LEU A 226 -9.89 -2.41 -23.05
C LEU A 226 -11.33 -2.13 -22.65
N LEU A 227 -11.58 -1.00 -21.99
CA LEU A 227 -12.92 -0.57 -21.59
C LEU A 227 -13.88 -0.51 -22.78
N GLN A 228 -13.48 0.12 -23.87
CA GLN A 228 -14.35 0.29 -25.05
C GLN A 228 -14.68 -1.04 -25.74
N LYS A 229 -13.77 -2.02 -25.72
CA LYS A 229 -13.93 -3.30 -26.43
C LYS A 229 -14.58 -4.39 -25.58
N THR A 230 -14.34 -4.39 -24.28
CA THR A 230 -14.76 -5.49 -23.39
C THR A 230 -15.69 -5.04 -22.26
N GLY A 231 -15.82 -3.73 -22.03
CA GLY A 231 -16.52 -3.18 -20.87
C GLY A 231 -15.73 -3.28 -19.56
N VAL A 232 -14.48 -3.79 -19.59
CA VAL A 232 -13.62 -3.91 -18.41
C VAL A 232 -12.92 -2.58 -18.16
N ALA A 233 -13.27 -1.91 -17.06
CA ALA A 233 -12.57 -0.74 -16.57
C ALA A 233 -11.37 -1.15 -15.71
N ASP A 234 -10.19 -0.63 -16.02
CA ASP A 234 -8.95 -0.85 -15.27
C ASP A 234 -8.23 0.49 -15.05
N ASP A 235 -7.40 0.58 -14.01
CA ASP A 235 -6.65 1.79 -13.67
C ASP A 235 -5.36 1.88 -14.49
N ASN A 236 -4.96 3.10 -14.89
CA ASN A 236 -3.70 3.33 -15.58
C ASN A 236 -2.64 3.88 -14.63
N THR A 237 -1.38 3.59 -14.92
CA THR A 237 -0.27 3.86 -14.00
C THR A 237 0.40 5.20 -14.22
N THR A 238 0.09 5.88 -15.33
CA THR A 238 0.61 7.21 -15.67
C THR A 238 0.02 8.31 -14.80
N ARG A 239 0.40 8.28 -13.51
CA ARG A 239 0.71 9.47 -12.72
C ARG A 239 2.20 9.73 -12.90
N LYS A 240 2.55 10.82 -13.61
CA LYS A 240 3.89 11.21 -14.11
C LYS A 240 5.08 11.24 -13.10
N GLU A 241 4.93 10.79 -11.85
CA GLU A 241 5.89 11.04 -10.77
C GLU A 241 6.46 9.79 -10.07
N CYS A 242 5.83 8.61 -10.18
CA CYS A 242 6.43 7.38 -9.65
C CYS A 242 7.19 6.69 -10.78
N GLY A 243 8.53 6.70 -10.73
CA GLY A 243 9.44 6.13 -11.73
C GLY A 243 9.36 4.61 -11.98
N GLN A 244 8.22 3.98 -11.66
CA GLN A 244 7.84 2.64 -12.08
C GLN A 244 6.78 2.77 -13.18
N ASN A 245 7.21 2.82 -14.44
CA ASN A 245 6.27 2.58 -15.53
C ASN A 245 5.95 1.08 -15.53
N SER A 246 4.67 0.70 -15.46
CA SER A 246 4.22 -0.67 -15.80
C SER A 246 4.45 -1.02 -17.27
N VAL A 247 4.87 -0.02 -18.08
CA VAL A 247 5.23 -0.13 -19.49
C VAL A 247 6.73 0.12 -19.64
N ARG A 248 7.48 -0.92 -20.01
CA ARG A 248 8.91 -0.76 -20.32
C ARG A 248 9.06 0.03 -21.62
N LYS A 249 9.67 1.22 -21.55
CA LYS A 249 10.21 1.89 -22.74
C LYS A 249 11.48 1.13 -23.15
N ASN A 250 11.39 0.26 -24.15
CA ASN A 250 12.58 -0.34 -24.76
C ASN A 250 13.39 0.77 -25.47
N THR A 251 14.37 1.34 -24.77
CA THR A 251 15.50 2.00 -25.43
C THR A 251 16.44 0.90 -25.94
N LYS A 252 16.59 0.85 -27.26
CA LYS A 252 17.55 0.01 -27.98
C LYS A 252 18.90 -0.02 -27.25
N VAL A 253 19.37 -1.22 -26.92
CA VAL A 253 20.81 -1.47 -26.81
C VAL A 253 21.22 -2.01 -28.17
N SER A 254 22.21 -1.35 -28.77
CA SER A 254 22.90 -1.70 -30.01
C SER A 254 23.29 -3.17 -30.09
#